data_AF-A0A3C0AK65-F1
#
_entry.id   AF-A0A3C0AK65-F1
#
_cell.length_a   1.000
_cell.length_b   1.000
_cell.length_c   1.000
_cell.angle_alpha   90.00
_cell.angle_beta   90.00
_cell.angle_gamma   90.00
#
_symmetry.space_group_name_H-M   'P 1'
#
loop_
_entity.id
_entity.type
_entity.pdbx_description
1 polymer ?
#
loop_
_entity_poly.entity_id
_entity_poly.type
_entity_poly.pdbx_seq_one_letter_code
_entity_poly.pdbx_strand_id
1 'polypeptide(L)'
;MKNSIESAFHGIETNLKTTLQPGNGLLAPPVKKELIMLDNISPKVIHKIMAAEGYLELGMPIQALDALASIEDAGPLEAMRLFLTGEAYLRQERYQEAIEPLHQAARLFPVMESRKAWSALSECFRLGGYQELAEVASLTAEAVEEIEASCEVLCLTQDHASDWKWPDSVSRITDFSPASRGVSPRIPR
;
A
#
# COMPACT_ATOMS: atom_id res chain seq x y z
N MET A 1 -26.23 2.27 0.50
CA MET A 1 -25.20 2.13 -0.55
C MET A 1 -24.20 3.30 -0.58
N LYS A 2 -24.63 4.58 -0.49
CA LYS A 2 -23.72 5.74 -0.46
C LYS A 2 -22.66 5.71 0.67
N ASN A 3 -23.03 5.21 1.86
CA ASN A 3 -22.13 5.17 3.02
C ASN A 3 -20.97 4.16 2.91
N SER A 4 -21.06 3.16 2.02
CA SER A 4 -19.98 2.17 1.83
C SER A 4 -18.85 2.72 0.96
N ILE A 5 -19.18 3.63 0.04
CA ILE A 5 -18.24 4.21 -0.93
C ILE A 5 -17.41 5.30 -0.25
N GLU A 6 -18.04 6.16 0.57
CA GLU A 6 -17.32 7.15 1.38
C GLU A 6 -16.38 6.49 2.40
N SER A 7 -16.78 5.33 2.95
CA SER A 7 -15.92 4.55 3.85
C SER A 7 -14.71 3.95 3.13
N ALA A 8 -14.84 3.58 1.85
CA ALA A 8 -13.73 3.07 1.04
C ALA A 8 -12.75 4.19 0.69
N PHE A 9 -13.26 5.36 0.26
CA PHE A 9 -12.45 6.57 0.03
C PHE A 9 -11.70 7.03 1.28
N HIS A 10 -12.38 7.05 2.42
CA HIS A 10 -11.74 7.41 3.69
C HIS A 10 -10.67 6.38 4.10
N GLY A 11 -10.89 5.10 3.82
CA GLY A 11 -9.90 4.04 4.01
C GLY A 11 -8.65 4.22 3.14
N ILE A 12 -8.81 4.65 1.89
CA ILE A 12 -7.71 4.93 0.95
C ILE A 12 -6.95 6.19 1.40
N GLU A 13 -7.65 7.28 1.74
CA GLU A 13 -7.02 8.51 2.25
C GLU A 13 -6.23 8.29 3.54
N THR A 14 -6.75 7.47 4.46
CA THR A 14 -6.08 7.18 5.74
C THR A 14 -4.84 6.31 5.55
N ASN A 15 -4.87 5.38 4.60
CA ASN A 15 -3.70 4.58 4.22
C ASN A 15 -2.63 5.47 3.56
N LEU A 16 -3.01 6.29 2.57
CA LEU A 16 -2.13 7.27 1.91
C LEU A 16 -1.49 8.26 2.89
N LYS A 17 -2.27 8.78 3.86
CA LYS A 17 -1.74 9.68 4.91
C LYS A 17 -0.76 8.97 5.83
N THR A 18 -0.93 7.66 6.08
CA THR A 18 -0.02 6.90 6.97
C THR A 18 1.32 6.63 6.29
N THR A 19 1.34 6.36 4.98
CA THR A 19 2.56 6.17 4.19
C THR A 19 3.31 7.48 3.89
N LEU A 20 2.64 8.63 3.94
CA LEU A 20 3.20 9.93 3.55
C LEU A 20 3.56 10.88 4.72
N GLN A 21 3.44 10.48 5.98
CA GLN A 21 3.78 11.37 7.11
C GLN A 21 5.31 11.53 7.29
N PRO A 22 5.86 12.75 7.17
CA PRO A 22 7.28 13.03 7.32
C PRO A 22 7.61 13.20 8.81
N GLY A 23 7.74 12.09 9.55
CA GLY A 23 7.96 12.19 11.00
C GLY A 23 8.55 10.98 11.70
N ASN A 24 8.56 9.80 11.11
CA ASN A 24 9.19 8.63 11.73
C ASN A 24 10.53 8.32 11.07
N GLY A 25 11.59 8.52 11.84
CA GLY A 25 12.97 8.39 11.41
C GLY A 25 13.34 7.01 10.87
N LEU A 26 14.43 7.04 10.09
CA LEU A 26 15.08 5.95 9.37
C LEU A 26 14.33 5.43 8.14
N LEU A 27 14.61 6.14 7.04
CA LEU A 27 14.55 5.66 5.67
C LEU A 27 15.47 4.44 5.52
N ALA A 28 14.92 3.25 5.72
CA ALA A 28 15.40 2.07 5.02
C ALA A 28 14.40 1.82 3.88
N PRO A 29 14.84 1.57 2.64
CA PRO A 29 13.93 1.13 1.59
C PRO A 29 13.19 -0.13 2.07
N PRO A 30 11.90 -0.33 1.72
CA PRO A 30 11.07 -1.41 2.27
C PRO A 30 11.61 -2.82 1.96
N VAL A 31 12.66 -2.94 1.17
CA VAL A 31 13.32 -4.19 0.80
C VAL A 31 13.73 -5.05 2.00
N LYS A 32 14.15 -4.45 3.13
CA LYS A 32 14.59 -5.23 4.31
C LYS A 32 13.46 -5.81 5.15
N LYS A 33 12.23 -5.30 5.06
CA LYS A 33 11.07 -5.89 5.78
C LYS A 33 10.45 -7.05 4.99
N GLU A 34 10.42 -6.97 3.66
CA GLU A 34 9.97 -8.07 2.80
C GLU A 34 10.85 -9.32 2.95
N LEU A 35 12.17 -9.12 3.04
CA LEU A 35 13.12 -10.23 3.14
C LEU A 35 13.04 -11.01 4.48
N ILE A 36 12.45 -10.44 5.53
CA ILE A 36 12.29 -11.07 6.85
C ILE A 36 10.87 -11.69 7.00
N MET A 37 9.90 -11.33 6.15
CA MET A 37 8.53 -11.83 6.19
C MET A 37 8.33 -13.20 5.51
N LEU A 38 9.22 -13.58 4.59
CA LEU A 38 9.13 -14.84 3.83
C LEU A 38 9.60 -16.07 4.63
N ASP A 39 10.39 -15.88 5.69
CA ASP A 39 11.01 -16.98 6.46
C ASP A 39 10.01 -17.82 7.27
N ASN A 40 8.76 -17.35 7.45
CA ASN A 40 7.70 -18.06 8.17
C ASN A 40 6.54 -18.54 7.29
N ILE A 41 6.64 -18.40 5.96
CA ILE A 41 5.55 -18.80 5.06
C ILE A 41 5.75 -20.26 4.69
N SER A 42 4.73 -21.09 4.93
CA SER A 42 4.77 -22.49 4.55
C SER A 42 5.03 -22.63 3.05
N PRO A 43 6.07 -23.38 2.63
CA PRO A 43 6.34 -23.57 1.20
C PRO A 43 5.12 -24.09 0.45
N LYS A 44 4.27 -24.88 1.11
CA LYS A 44 3.02 -25.39 0.50
C LYS A 44 2.08 -24.27 0.06
N VAL A 45 1.98 -23.18 0.82
CA VAL A 45 1.13 -22.03 0.49
C VAL A 45 1.67 -21.35 -0.77
N ILE A 46 2.99 -21.10 -0.81
CA ILE A 46 3.66 -20.49 -1.97
C ILE A 46 3.40 -21.32 -3.24
N HIS A 47 3.63 -22.65 -3.18
CA HIS A 47 3.40 -23.52 -4.34
C HIS A 47 1.95 -23.52 -4.81
N LYS A 48 0.97 -23.45 -3.88
CA LYS A 48 -0.45 -23.39 -4.25
C LYS A 48 -0.83 -22.07 -4.90
N ILE A 49 -0.31 -20.95 -4.41
CA ILE A 49 -0.53 -19.63 -5.01
C ILE A 49 0.09 -19.58 -6.41
N MET A 50 1.33 -20.04 -6.58
CA MET A 50 1.99 -20.13 -7.89
C MET A 50 1.25 -21.07 -8.85
N ALA A 51 0.75 -22.21 -8.35
CA ALA A 51 -0.04 -23.12 -9.16
C ALA A 51 -1.36 -22.47 -9.61
N ALA A 52 -2.03 -21.74 -8.72
CA ALA A 52 -3.27 -21.02 -9.05
C ALA A 52 -3.04 -19.95 -10.11
N GLU A 53 -1.95 -19.18 -10.00
CA GLU A 53 -1.53 -18.23 -11.02
C GLU A 53 -1.30 -18.91 -12.37
N GLY A 54 -0.52 -19.99 -12.41
CA GLY A 54 -0.29 -20.77 -13.63
C GLY A 54 -1.59 -21.36 -14.21
N TYR A 55 -2.52 -21.81 -13.37
CA TYR A 55 -3.84 -22.25 -13.84
C TYR A 55 -4.62 -21.11 -14.50
N LEU A 56 -4.57 -19.89 -13.97
CA LEU A 56 -5.24 -18.74 -14.57
C LEU A 56 -4.62 -18.32 -15.91
N GLU A 57 -3.30 -18.40 -16.05
CA GLU A 57 -2.60 -18.18 -17.32
C GLU A 57 -3.02 -19.20 -18.39
N LEU A 58 -3.30 -20.44 -17.99
CA LEU A 58 -3.77 -21.50 -18.86
C LEU A 58 -5.29 -21.49 -19.10
N GLY A 59 -6.03 -20.50 -18.55
CA GLY A 59 -7.48 -20.43 -18.70
C GLY A 59 -8.23 -21.51 -17.92
N MET A 60 -7.68 -21.98 -16.80
CA MET A 60 -8.23 -23.01 -15.91
C MET A 60 -8.69 -22.42 -14.56
N PRO A 61 -9.70 -21.53 -14.54
CA PRO A 61 -10.06 -20.79 -13.32
C PRO A 61 -10.67 -21.65 -12.22
N ILE A 62 -11.26 -22.81 -12.55
CA ILE A 62 -11.83 -23.74 -11.56
C ILE A 62 -10.70 -24.37 -10.74
N GLN A 63 -9.67 -24.88 -11.41
CA GLN A 63 -8.49 -25.47 -10.77
C GLN A 63 -7.70 -24.44 -9.94
N ALA A 64 -7.68 -23.18 -10.40
CA ALA A 64 -7.12 -22.09 -9.63
C ALA A 64 -7.87 -21.89 -8.31
N LEU A 65 -9.21 -21.84 -8.34
CA LEU A 65 -10.03 -21.73 -7.13
C LEU A 65 -9.83 -22.92 -6.19
N ASP A 66 -9.77 -24.15 -6.70
CA ASP A 66 -9.55 -25.34 -5.88
C ASP A 66 -8.20 -25.29 -5.16
N ALA A 67 -7.14 -24.87 -5.87
CA ALA A 67 -5.82 -24.69 -5.28
C ALA A 67 -5.85 -23.63 -4.16
N LEU A 68 -6.50 -22.48 -4.40
CA LEU A 68 -6.60 -21.37 -3.46
C LEU A 68 -7.49 -21.68 -2.25
N ALA A 69 -8.60 -22.40 -2.45
CA ALA A 69 -9.54 -22.79 -1.39
C ALA A 69 -8.92 -23.80 -0.42
N SER A 70 -7.91 -24.54 -0.86
CA SER A 70 -7.17 -25.48 -0.01
C SER A 70 -6.11 -24.82 0.89
N ILE A 71 -5.98 -23.49 0.86
CA ILE A 71 -5.11 -22.71 1.73
C ILE A 71 -5.93 -22.26 2.94
N GLU A 72 -5.56 -22.73 4.13
CA GLU A 72 -6.24 -22.38 5.38
C GLU A 72 -5.83 -20.99 5.90
N ASP A 73 -4.53 -20.68 5.80
CA ASP A 73 -3.95 -19.40 6.20
C ASP A 73 -2.82 -19.05 5.23
N ALA A 74 -2.95 -17.91 4.54
CA ALA A 74 -1.91 -17.41 3.64
C ALA A 74 -0.99 -16.37 4.30
N GLY A 75 -1.32 -15.90 5.51
CA GLY A 75 -0.57 -14.89 6.23
C GLY A 75 -0.23 -13.67 5.36
N PRO A 76 1.06 -13.33 5.17
CA PRO A 76 1.47 -12.21 4.32
C PRO A 76 1.02 -12.30 2.85
N LEU A 77 0.72 -13.50 2.34
CA LEU A 77 0.27 -13.72 0.96
C LEU A 77 -1.25 -13.68 0.80
N GLU A 78 -1.98 -13.30 1.83
CA GLU A 78 -3.44 -13.24 1.80
C GLU A 78 -3.97 -12.27 0.73
N ALA A 79 -3.31 -11.12 0.55
CA ALA A 79 -3.63 -10.19 -0.54
C ALA A 79 -3.56 -10.86 -1.92
N MET A 80 -2.49 -11.63 -2.17
CA MET A 80 -2.29 -12.37 -3.42
C MET A 80 -3.33 -13.47 -3.60
N ARG A 81 -3.60 -14.25 -2.54
CA ARG A 81 -4.62 -15.31 -2.56
C ARG A 81 -5.99 -14.75 -2.92
N LEU A 82 -6.39 -13.63 -2.32
CA LEU A 82 -7.66 -12.95 -2.58
C LEU A 82 -7.71 -12.37 -4.00
N PHE A 83 -6.63 -11.76 -4.47
CA PHE A 83 -6.53 -11.25 -5.83
C PHE A 83 -6.76 -12.35 -6.88
N LEU A 84 -6.02 -13.46 -6.76
CA LEU A 84 -6.16 -14.60 -7.68
C LEU A 84 -7.54 -15.25 -7.59
N THR A 85 -8.15 -15.27 -6.40
CA THR A 85 -9.53 -15.76 -6.22
C THR A 85 -10.51 -14.89 -7.00
N GLY A 86 -10.36 -13.57 -6.90
CA GLY A 86 -11.16 -12.59 -7.64
C GLY A 86 -11.00 -12.72 -9.15
N GLU A 87 -9.76 -12.81 -9.63
CA GLU A 87 -9.41 -13.05 -11.04
C GLU A 87 -9.99 -14.36 -11.58
N ALA A 88 -10.04 -15.41 -10.76
CA ALA A 88 -10.64 -16.68 -11.13
C ALA A 88 -12.16 -16.60 -11.27
N TYR A 89 -12.83 -15.82 -10.40
CA TYR A 89 -14.26 -15.53 -10.54
C TYR A 89 -14.54 -14.65 -11.75
N LEU A 90 -13.71 -13.65 -12.02
CA LEU A 90 -13.81 -12.78 -13.19
C LEU A 90 -13.77 -13.59 -14.49
N ARG A 91 -12.81 -14.52 -14.62
CA ARG A 91 -12.69 -15.43 -15.78
C ARG A 91 -13.85 -16.42 -15.93
N GLN A 92 -14.62 -16.64 -14.86
CA GLN A 92 -15.86 -17.44 -14.88
C GLN A 92 -17.11 -16.58 -15.11
N GLU A 93 -16.96 -15.28 -15.38
CA GLU A 93 -18.05 -14.31 -15.51
C GLU A 93 -18.90 -14.17 -14.23
N ARG A 94 -18.35 -14.59 -13.08
CA ARG A 94 -18.98 -14.54 -11.76
C ARG A 94 -18.66 -13.20 -11.09
N TYR A 95 -19.07 -12.11 -11.73
CA TYR A 95 -18.68 -10.75 -11.35
C TYR A 95 -19.05 -10.42 -9.89
N GLN A 96 -20.26 -10.79 -9.46
CA GLN A 96 -20.69 -10.48 -8.10
C GLN A 96 -19.81 -11.14 -7.02
N GLU A 97 -19.28 -12.32 -7.29
CA GLU A 97 -18.43 -13.08 -6.36
C GLU A 97 -16.96 -12.62 -6.42
N ALA A 98 -16.55 -12.02 -7.54
CA ALA A 98 -15.22 -11.44 -7.71
C ALA A 98 -15.02 -10.13 -6.93
N ILE A 99 -16.09 -9.34 -6.71
CA ILE A 99 -16.02 -8.00 -6.10
C ILE A 99 -15.34 -8.03 -4.73
N GLU A 100 -15.83 -8.87 -3.80
CA GLU A 100 -15.34 -8.84 -2.41
C GLU A 100 -13.86 -9.28 -2.31
N PRO A 101 -13.43 -10.40 -2.92
CA PRO A 101 -12.01 -10.78 -2.92
C PRO A 101 -11.09 -9.72 -3.55
N LEU A 102 -11.48 -9.14 -4.69
CA LEU A 102 -10.67 -8.10 -5.36
C LEU A 102 -10.57 -6.83 -4.52
N HIS A 103 -11.69 -6.41 -3.92
CA HIS A 103 -11.71 -5.23 -3.06
C HIS A 103 -10.87 -5.44 -1.79
N GLN A 104 -10.95 -6.61 -1.15
CA GLN A 104 -10.09 -6.93 -0.02
C GLN A 104 -8.61 -6.98 -0.41
N ALA A 105 -8.28 -7.60 -1.54
CA ALA A 105 -6.92 -7.63 -2.06
C ALA A 105 -6.36 -6.22 -2.28
N ALA A 106 -7.14 -5.34 -2.92
CA ALA A 106 -6.75 -3.95 -3.17
C ALA A 106 -6.45 -3.15 -1.89
N ARG A 107 -7.13 -3.49 -0.78
CA ARG A 107 -6.89 -2.87 0.54
C ARG A 107 -5.69 -3.44 1.28
N LEU A 108 -5.35 -4.71 1.03
CA LEU A 108 -4.26 -5.40 1.70
C LEU A 108 -2.92 -5.23 0.99
N PHE A 109 -2.93 -5.05 -0.33
CA PHE A 109 -1.73 -4.73 -1.07
C PHE A 109 -1.13 -3.41 -0.58
N PRO A 110 0.20 -3.29 -0.53
CA PRO A 110 0.81 -1.97 -0.47
C PRO A 110 0.41 -1.16 -1.71
N VAL A 111 0.45 0.16 -1.57
CA VAL A 111 -0.14 1.09 -2.56
C VAL A 111 0.39 0.79 -3.97
N MET A 112 1.70 0.52 -4.10
CA MET A 112 2.41 0.29 -5.36
C MET A 112 2.03 -1.02 -6.06
N GLU A 113 1.49 -2.00 -5.34
CA GLU A 113 1.07 -3.28 -5.90
C GLU A 113 -0.45 -3.36 -6.05
N SER A 114 -1.19 -2.45 -5.40
CA SER A 114 -2.65 -2.41 -5.39
C SER A 114 -3.26 -2.05 -6.74
N ARG A 115 -2.51 -1.42 -7.65
CA ARG A 115 -2.96 -0.98 -8.98
C ARG A 115 -3.67 -2.09 -9.74
N LYS A 116 -3.07 -3.28 -9.81
CA LYS A 116 -3.62 -4.44 -10.53
C LYS A 116 -4.98 -4.88 -9.97
N ALA A 117 -5.13 -4.84 -8.64
CA ALA A 117 -6.39 -5.20 -7.99
C ALA A 117 -7.49 -4.17 -8.27
N TRP A 118 -7.17 -2.87 -8.28
CA TRP A 118 -8.12 -1.81 -8.65
C TRP A 118 -8.54 -1.90 -10.13
N SER A 119 -7.61 -2.18 -11.04
CA SER A 119 -7.93 -2.42 -12.45
C SER A 119 -8.84 -3.63 -12.65
N ALA A 120 -8.54 -4.75 -11.98
CA ALA A 120 -9.40 -5.94 -12.01
C ALA A 120 -10.80 -5.67 -11.44
N LEU A 121 -10.88 -4.89 -10.36
CA LEU A 121 -12.16 -4.50 -9.75
C LEU A 121 -12.96 -3.56 -10.67
N SER A 122 -12.30 -2.63 -11.35
CA SER A 122 -12.92 -1.78 -12.38
C SER A 122 -13.53 -2.62 -13.50
N GLU A 123 -12.78 -3.60 -14.02
CA GLU A 123 -13.27 -4.51 -15.05
C GLU A 123 -14.48 -5.31 -14.56
N CYS A 124 -14.39 -5.84 -13.35
CA CYS A 124 -15.48 -6.57 -12.71
C CYS A 124 -16.76 -5.72 -12.62
N PHE A 125 -16.65 -4.45 -12.22
CA PHE A 125 -17.80 -3.55 -12.16
C PHE A 125 -18.36 -3.24 -13.55
N ARG A 126 -17.51 -3.03 -14.54
CA ARG A 126 -17.92 -2.75 -15.92
C ARG A 126 -18.72 -3.91 -16.51
N LEU A 127 -18.20 -5.14 -16.35
CA LEU A 127 -18.87 -6.34 -16.82
C LEU A 127 -20.13 -6.68 -16.00
N GLY A 128 -20.15 -6.32 -14.72
CA GLY A 128 -21.32 -6.43 -13.84
C GLY A 128 -22.39 -5.35 -14.05
N GLY A 129 -22.16 -4.36 -14.90
CA GLY A 129 -23.11 -3.27 -15.20
C GLY A 129 -23.08 -2.09 -14.21
N TYR A 130 -22.07 -2.01 -13.34
CA TYR A 130 -21.90 -0.97 -12.33
C TYR A 130 -20.96 0.15 -12.83
N GLN A 131 -21.38 0.86 -13.87
CA GLN A 131 -20.50 1.80 -14.60
C GLN A 131 -19.87 2.90 -13.71
N GLU A 132 -20.65 3.49 -12.80
CA GLU A 132 -20.13 4.52 -11.88
C GLU A 132 -19.02 3.99 -10.97
N LEU A 133 -19.17 2.76 -10.46
CA LEU A 133 -18.17 2.12 -9.61
C LEU A 133 -16.92 1.72 -10.41
N ALA A 134 -17.11 1.31 -11.68
CA ALA A 134 -16.03 0.98 -12.58
C ALA A 134 -15.12 2.19 -12.84
N GLU A 135 -15.72 3.36 -13.07
CA GLU A 135 -14.99 4.62 -13.31
C GLU A 135 -14.18 5.02 -12.07
N VAL A 136 -14.79 4.96 -10.88
CA VAL A 136 -14.09 5.22 -9.61
C VAL A 136 -12.88 4.30 -9.42
N ALA A 137 -13.06 2.99 -9.66
CA ALA A 137 -11.97 2.03 -9.53
C ALA A 137 -10.86 2.26 -10.59
N SER A 138 -11.21 2.68 -11.80
CA SER A 138 -10.23 3.03 -12.85
C SER A 138 -9.39 4.25 -12.44
N LEU A 139 -10.05 5.33 -12.01
CA LEU A 139 -9.37 6.54 -11.55
C LEU A 139 -8.45 6.26 -10.35
N THR A 140 -8.86 5.33 -9.48
CA THR A 140 -8.01 4.90 -8.35
C THR A 140 -6.75 4.19 -8.84
N ALA A 141 -6.87 3.31 -9.84
CA ALA A 141 -5.71 2.64 -10.44
C ALA A 141 -4.76 3.61 -11.15
N GLU A 142 -5.30 4.61 -11.85
CA GLU A 142 -4.53 5.68 -12.50
C GLU A 142 -3.79 6.55 -11.49
N ALA A 143 -4.45 6.93 -10.39
CA ALA A 143 -3.79 7.69 -9.31
C ALA A 143 -2.64 6.92 -8.66
N VAL A 144 -2.76 5.59 -8.53
CA VAL A 144 -1.64 4.75 -8.04
C VAL A 144 -0.48 4.76 -9.04
N GLU A 145 -0.73 4.66 -10.34
CA GLU A 145 0.30 4.75 -11.37
C GLU A 145 1.05 6.10 -11.34
N GLU A 146 0.34 7.21 -11.13
CA GLU A 146 0.97 8.52 -11.00
C GLU A 146 1.88 8.61 -9.77
N ILE A 147 1.47 8.00 -8.66
CA ILE A 147 2.30 7.89 -7.45
C ILE A 147 3.54 7.04 -7.75
N GLU A 148 3.38 5.90 -8.43
CA GLU A 148 4.47 5.03 -8.83
C GLU A 148 5.53 5.79 -9.64
N ALA A 149 5.08 6.49 -10.69
CA ALA A 149 5.94 7.30 -11.55
C ALA A 149 6.63 8.45 -10.79
N SER A 150 5.92 9.10 -9.88
CA SER A 150 6.47 10.19 -9.06
C SER A 150 7.56 9.69 -8.11
N CYS A 151 7.38 8.52 -7.51
CA CYS A 151 8.37 7.90 -6.62
C CYS A 151 9.62 7.47 -7.39
N GLU A 152 9.48 6.91 -8.59
CA GLU A 152 10.61 6.53 -9.44
C GLU A 152 11.51 7.73 -9.77
N VAL A 153 10.90 8.87 -10.12
CA VAL A 153 11.62 10.12 -10.41
C VAL A 153 12.37 10.63 -9.17
N LEU A 154 11.77 10.54 -7.98
CA LEU A 154 12.43 10.96 -6.73
C LEU A 154 13.61 10.06 -6.36
N CYS A 155 13.52 8.74 -6.59
CA CYS A 155 14.63 7.82 -6.33
C CYS A 155 15.84 8.08 -7.26
N LEU A 156 15.61 8.38 -8.53
CA LEU A 156 16.69 8.67 -9.49
C LEU A 156 17.43 9.98 -9.18
N THR A 157 16.76 10.96 -8.57
CA THR A 157 17.39 12.23 -8.17
C THR A 157 18.20 12.14 -6.87
N GLN A 158 17.98 11.10 -6.05
CA GLN A 158 18.71 10.90 -4.80
C GLN A 158 20.10 10.25 -4.99
N ASP A 159 20.39 9.64 -6.13
CA ASP A 159 21.74 9.10 -6.41
C ASP A 159 22.81 10.21 -6.54
N HIS A 160 22.40 11.46 -6.78
CA HIS A 160 23.29 12.63 -6.72
C HIS A 160 23.35 13.31 -5.33
N ALA A 161 22.64 12.81 -4.33
CA ALA A 161 22.69 13.33 -2.96
C ALA A 161 23.83 12.72 -2.12
N SER A 162 24.80 12.06 -2.73
CA SER A 162 26.02 11.58 -2.06
C SER A 162 27.07 12.69 -1.86
N ASP A 163 26.81 13.93 -2.29
CA ASP A 163 27.67 15.12 -2.04
C ASP A 163 26.95 16.24 -1.28
N TRP A 164 25.75 15.99 -0.72
CA TRP A 164 25.07 16.97 0.12
C TRP A 164 25.64 16.94 1.54
N LYS A 165 26.67 17.77 1.78
CA LYS A 165 27.07 18.15 3.13
C LYS A 165 26.02 19.05 3.75
N TRP A 166 25.38 18.58 4.81
CA TRP A 166 24.67 19.44 5.75
C TRP A 166 25.57 20.63 6.13
N PRO A 167 25.10 21.89 6.08
CA PRO A 167 25.80 22.97 6.74
C PRO A 167 25.78 22.69 8.25
N ASP A 168 26.95 22.56 8.86
CA ASP A 168 27.15 22.57 10.32
C ASP A 168 26.85 23.96 10.89
N SER A 169 25.61 24.45 10.71
CA SER A 169 25.14 25.70 11.31
C SER A 169 24.08 25.42 12.37
N VAL A 170 24.42 24.55 13.33
CA VAL A 170 23.93 24.66 14.71
C VAL A 170 25.16 24.80 15.61
N SER A 171 25.83 25.94 15.49
CA SER A 171 26.82 26.38 16.46
C SER A 171 26.79 27.90 16.53
N ARG A 172 26.46 28.39 17.73
CA ARG A 172 26.42 29.80 18.18
C ARG A 172 25.25 30.67 17.71
N ILE A 173 24.14 30.55 18.45
CA ILE A 173 23.48 31.74 19.01
C ILE A 173 23.58 31.61 20.54
N THR A 174 24.78 31.90 21.05
CA THR A 174 24.90 32.53 22.37
C THR A 174 24.99 34.02 22.07
N ASP A 175 23.89 34.74 22.29
CA ASP A 175 23.88 36.15 22.70
C ASP A 175 22.43 36.62 22.77
N PHE A 176 21.77 36.31 23.88
CA PHE A 176 20.64 37.12 24.34
C PHE A 176 21.00 37.64 25.73
N SER A 177 21.60 38.83 25.75
CA SER A 177 21.92 39.58 26.95
C SER A 177 20.83 40.65 27.14
N PRO A 178 20.01 40.59 28.21
CA PRO A 178 19.26 41.75 28.66
C PRO A 178 20.08 42.48 29.73
N ALA A 179 20.62 43.63 29.39
CA ALA A 179 21.23 44.54 30.35
C ALA A 179 20.16 45.25 31.19
N SER A 180 20.26 45.03 32.51
CA SER A 180 19.94 45.96 33.60
C SER A 180 18.46 46.30 33.91
N ARG A 181 18.00 45.84 35.09
CA ARG A 181 17.69 46.66 36.30
C ARG A 181 16.73 45.87 37.21
N GLY A 182 17.12 45.65 38.46
CA GLY A 182 16.20 45.08 39.45
C GLY A 182 16.88 44.50 40.68
N VAL A 183 17.45 45.40 41.50
CA VAL A 183 17.63 45.30 42.96
C VAL A 183 17.07 44.02 43.61
N SER A 184 17.95 43.18 44.17
CA SER A 184 17.57 42.17 45.17
C SER A 184 17.57 42.80 46.57
N PRO A 185 16.48 42.71 47.36
CA PRO A 185 16.59 42.89 48.80
C PRO A 185 17.03 41.57 49.44
N ARG A 186 18.15 41.64 50.17
CA ARG A 186 18.58 40.64 51.15
C ARG A 186 17.62 40.70 52.35
N ILE A 187 17.13 39.56 52.81
CA ILE A 187 16.58 39.41 54.17
C ILE A 187 17.31 38.23 54.81
N PRO A 188 18.23 38.46 55.76
CA PRO A 188 18.58 37.47 56.77
C PRO A 188 17.62 37.60 57.97
N ARG A 189 17.27 36.45 58.55
CA ARG A 189 16.56 36.20 59.83
C ARG A 189 15.85 37.37 60.53
#